data_AF-A0A1Q4E4D1-F1
#
_entry.id   AF-A0A1Q4E4D1-F1
#
_cell.length_a   1.000
_cell.length_b   1.000
_cell.length_c   1.000
_cell.angle_alpha   90.00
_cell.angle_beta   90.00
_cell.angle_gamma   90.00
#
_symmetry.space_group_name_H-M   'P 1'
#
loop_
_entity.id
_entity.type
_entity.pdbx_description
1 polymer ?
#
loop_
_entity_poly.entity_id
_entity_poly.type
_entity_poly.pdbx_seq_one_letter_code
_entity_poly.pdbx_strand_id
1 'polypeptide(L)' 'MNTEFAAVPQHDAQNAEELMAAYGIECVPVAYFHWNGYRYTTLKDAVAAAKRAAAGGSAAGA' A
#
# COMPACT_ATOMS: atom_id res chain seq x y z
N MET A 1 3.39 -38.26 4.55
CA MET A 1 2.44 -37.18 4.90
C MET A 1 2.45 -36.19 3.75
N ASN A 2 1.44 -36.23 2.89
CA ASN A 2 1.35 -35.33 1.74
C ASN A 2 0.52 -34.12 2.19
N THR A 3 1.19 -33.00 2.48
CA THR A 3 0.52 -31.75 2.82
C THR A 3 -0.04 -31.15 1.53
N GLU A 4 -1.27 -31.51 1.21
CA GLU A 4 -2.10 -30.82 0.23
C GLU A 4 -2.40 -29.41 0.78
N PHE A 5 -1.58 -28.42 0.43
CA PHE A 5 -2.02 -27.03 0.45
C PHE A 5 -3.10 -26.91 -0.62
N ALA A 6 -4.35 -27.14 -0.22
CA ALA A 6 -5.52 -26.86 -1.04
C ALA A 6 -5.33 -25.48 -1.66
N ALA A 7 -5.21 -25.46 -2.99
CA ALA A 7 -5.14 -24.24 -3.77
C ALA A 7 -6.34 -23.37 -3.39
N VAL A 8 -6.08 -22.20 -2.80
CA VAL A 8 -7.12 -21.20 -2.58
C VAL A 8 -7.74 -20.90 -3.96
N PRO A 9 -9.03 -21.18 -4.17
CA PRO A 9 -9.66 -20.91 -5.46
C PRO A 9 -9.66 -19.40 -5.68
N GLN A 10 -8.83 -18.89 -6.59
CA GLN A 10 -8.76 -17.48 -6.97
C GLN A 10 -9.92 -17.05 -7.89
N HIS A 11 -11.08 -17.69 -7.81
CA HIS A 11 -12.22 -17.44 -8.72
C HIS A 11 -13.12 -16.28 -8.30
N ASP A 12 -13.01 -15.78 -7.06
CA ASP A 12 -13.86 -14.68 -6.55
C ASP A 12 -13.56 -13.32 -7.21
N ALA A 13 -12.43 -13.19 -7.91
CA ALA A 13 -12.05 -11.95 -8.57
C ALA A 13 -12.98 -11.57 -9.74
N GLN A 14 -13.64 -12.55 -10.38
CA GLN A 14 -14.49 -12.29 -11.55
C GLN A 14 -15.79 -11.56 -11.20
N ASN A 15 -16.24 -11.60 -9.94
CA ASN A 15 -17.51 -11.02 -9.49
C ASN A 15 -17.33 -9.98 -8.37
N ALA A 16 -16.12 -9.47 -8.15
CA ALA A 16 -15.84 -8.55 -7.04
C ALA A 16 -16.74 -7.31 -7.06
N GLU A 17 -17.05 -6.77 -8.24
CA GLU A 17 -17.94 -5.61 -8.42
C GLU A 17 -19.41 -5.95 -8.10
N GLU A 18 -19.89 -7.12 -8.52
CA GLU A 18 -21.25 -7.61 -8.20
C GLU A 18 -21.40 -7.88 -6.69
N LEU A 19 -20.37 -8.44 -6.06
CA LEU A 19 -20.32 -8.67 -4.61
C LEU A 19 -20.26 -7.33 -3.85
N MET A 20 -19.50 -6.35 -4.34
CA MET A 20 -19.47 -5.01 -3.75
C MET A 20 -20.85 -4.36 -3.77
N ALA A 21 -21.56 -4.43 -4.91
CA ALA A 21 -22.92 -3.91 -5.01
C ALA A 21 -23.92 -4.69 -4.14
N ALA A 22 -23.85 -6.02 -4.11
CA ALA A 22 -24.75 -6.88 -3.36
C ALA A 22 -24.62 -6.71 -1.82
N TYR A 23 -23.40 -6.50 -1.33
CA TYR A 23 -23.11 -6.31 0.09
C TYR A 23 -23.05 -4.83 0.51
N GLY A 24 -23.26 -3.89 -0.41
CA GLY A 24 -23.16 -2.45 -0.12
C GLY A 24 -21.74 -2.01 0.26
N ILE A 25 -20.71 -2.67 -0.27
CA ILE A 25 -19.30 -2.35 -0.02
C ILE A 25 -18.91 -1.16 -0.89
N GLU A 26 -18.54 -0.06 -0.25
CA GLU A 26 -18.01 1.12 -0.93
C GLU A 26 -16.48 1.02 -1.07
N CYS A 27 -15.97 1.13 -2.29
CA CYS A 27 -14.53 1.25 -2.53
C CYS A 27 -14.10 2.70 -2.39
N VAL A 28 -13.40 3.00 -1.29
CA VAL A 28 -12.82 4.32 -1.06
C VAL A 28 -11.35 4.31 -1.51
N PRO A 29 -10.97 5.11 -2.53
CA PRO A 29 -9.58 5.16 -2.98
C PRO A 29 -8.69 5.78 -1.89
N VAL A 30 -7.68 5.02 -1.45
CA VAL A 30 -6.69 5.49 -0.47
C VAL A 30 -5.40 5.85 -1.20
N ALA A 31 -5.00 7.12 -1.12
CA ALA A 31 -3.73 7.59 -1.66
C ALA A 31 -2.57 7.18 -0.72
N TYR A 32 -1.67 6.33 -1.22
CA TYR A 32 -0.41 6.02 -0.57
C TYR A 32 0.75 6.70 -1.31
N PHE A 33 1.62 7.37 -0.57
CA PHE A 33 2.79 8.06 -1.11
C PHE A 33 4.01 7.19 -0.84
N HIS A 34 4.72 6.79 -1.90
CA HIS A 34 5.94 6.02 -1.75
C HIS A 34 7.15 6.94 -1.94
N TRP A 35 8.04 6.97 -0.95
CA TRP A 35 9.28 7.72 -1.03
C TRP A 35 10.42 6.95 -0.38
N ASN A 36 11.54 6.78 -1.10
CA ASN A 36 12.74 6.07 -0.65
C ASN A 36 12.50 4.63 -0.14
N GLY A 37 11.53 3.92 -0.74
CA GLY A 37 11.15 2.56 -0.32
C GLY A 37 10.18 2.51 0.87
N TYR A 38 9.84 3.66 1.47
CA TYR A 38 8.86 3.76 2.55
C TYR A 38 7.50 4.20 2.02
N ARG A 39 6.44 3.65 2.61
CA ARG A 39 5.05 4.02 2.32
C ARG A 39 4.55 5.00 3.37
N TYR A 40 4.03 6.13 2.91
CA TYR A 40 3.41 7.17 3.71
C TYR A 40 1.92 7.23 3.38
N THR A 41 1.11 7.45 4.41
CA THR A 41 -0.35 7.63 4.28
C THR A 41 -0.72 9.08 4.01
N THR A 42 0.21 10.03 4.23
CA THR A 42 -0.01 11.45 4.00
C THR A 42 1.11 12.05 3.16
N LEU A 43 0.74 12.99 2.28
CA LEU A 43 1.71 13.74 1.46
C LEU A 43 2.66 14.55 2.35
N LYS A 44 2.14 15.11 3.44
CA LYS A 44 2.93 15.94 4.37
C LYS A 44 4.08 15.15 4.99
N ASP A 45 3.85 13.90 5.38
CA ASP A 45 4.88 13.05 5.98
C ASP A 45 5.93 12.63 4.95
N ALA A 46 5.49 12.25 3.74
CA ALA A 46 6.38 11.93 2.64
C ALA A 46 7.30 13.12 2.30
N VAL A 47 6.71 14.32 2.20
CA VAL A 47 7.46 15.57 1.93
C VAL A 47 8.37 15.94 3.10
N ALA A 48 7.93 15.77 4.35
CA ALA A 48 8.75 16.05 5.52
C ALA A 48 9.98 15.12 5.58
N ALA A 49 9.79 13.82 5.31
CA ALA A 49 10.87 12.84 5.22
C ALA A 49 11.84 13.21 4.09
N ALA A 50 11.33 13.56 2.92
CA ALA A 50 12.14 14.03 1.79
C ALA A 50 12.96 15.28 2.13
N LYS A 51 12.33 16.27 2.76
CA LYS A 51 13.01 17.50 3.21
C LYS A 51 14.06 17.23 4.27
N ARG A 52 13.81 16.30 5.20
CA ARG A 52 14.79 15.89 6.22
C ARG A 52 15.99 15.19 5.59
N ALA A 53 15.78 14.32 4.61
CA ALA A 53 16.91 13.70 3.90
C ALA A 53 17.68 14.72 3.05
N ALA A 54 16.99 15.67 2.41
CA ALA A 54 17.65 16.75 1.67
C ALA A 54 18.45 17.68 2.60
N ALA A 55 17.94 17.97 3.81
CA ALA A 55 18.60 18.84 4.79
C ALA A 55 19.70 18.11 5.60
N GLY A 56 19.50 16.82 5.88
CA GLY A 56 20.41 15.96 6.64
C GLY A 56 21.49 15.31 5.77
N GLY A 57 21.31 15.26 4.45
CA GLY A 57 22.27 14.77 3.47
C GLY A 57 23.44 15.73 3.18
N SER A 58 23.58 16.82 3.94
CA SER A 58 24.68 17.79 3.81
C SER A 58 25.44 18.04 5.13
N ALA A 59 25.14 17.29 6.21
CA ALA A 59 25.74 17.55 7.54
C ALA A 59 26.20 16.28 8.28
N ALA A 60 26.56 15.22 7.56
CA ALA A 60 27.41 14.11 8.05
C ALA A 60 28.24 13.64 6.83
N GLY A 61 29.55 13.80 6.71
CA GLY A 61 30.58 14.01 7.71
C GLY A 61 31.49 12.78 7.75
N ALA A 62 32.69 12.93 7.17
CA ALA A 62 33.90 12.08 7.25
C ALA A 62 33.94 10.77 6.45
#